data_AF-A0A3L6MNE4-F1
#
_entry.id   AF-A0A3L6MNE4-F1
#
_cell.length_a   1.000
_cell.length_b   1.000
_cell.length_c   1.000
_cell.angle_alpha   90.00
_cell.angle_beta   90.00
_cell.angle_gamma   90.00
#
_symmetry.space_group_name_H-M   'P 1'
#
loop_
_entity.id
_entity.type
_entity.pdbx_description
1 polymer ?
#
loop_
_entity_poly.entity_id
_entity_poly.type
_entity_poly.pdbx_seq_one_letter_code
_entity_poly.pdbx_strand_id
1 'polypeptide(L)'
;MLSPTFLAVLLAAMPSVYAIDKNWWPQVDCYVGNVMIDNHYVDHDRSLKYDWQLTYQTCINNFAPQVARYDHGSGRVRYPLISETKLTYFVQCVAINTDVGIDGEKWWKDCKTQAQDGWYDVDPKTNNIVINHNAYTSTLAEGRGYGY
;
A
#
# COMPACT_ATOMS: atom_id res chain seq x y z
N MET A 1 -19.27 48.56 -44.40
CA MET A 1 -19.02 48.68 -42.95
C MET A 1 -19.26 47.31 -42.34
N LEU A 2 -18.19 46.56 -42.04
CA LEU A 2 -18.23 45.21 -41.49
C LEU A 2 -18.25 45.29 -39.96
N SER A 3 -19.30 44.75 -39.34
CA SER A 3 -19.49 44.69 -37.89
C SER A 3 -18.59 43.60 -37.30
N PRO A 4 -17.82 43.86 -36.22
CA PRO A 4 -16.91 42.86 -35.69
C PRO A 4 -17.68 41.84 -34.83
N THR A 5 -17.49 40.61 -35.25
CA THR A 5 -17.85 39.32 -34.68
C THR A 5 -17.65 39.25 -33.17
N PHE A 6 -18.68 38.78 -32.46
CA PHE A 6 -18.61 38.36 -31.06
C PHE A 6 -17.52 37.29 -30.88
N LEU A 7 -16.48 37.59 -30.10
CA LEU A 7 -15.55 36.59 -29.61
C LEU A 7 -16.15 35.96 -28.34
N ALA A 8 -16.76 34.78 -28.48
CA ALA A 8 -17.10 33.95 -27.34
C ALA A 8 -15.81 33.27 -26.85
N VAL A 9 -15.28 33.73 -25.72
CA VAL A 9 -14.18 33.06 -25.02
C VAL A 9 -14.75 31.80 -24.38
N LEU A 10 -14.50 30.64 -24.99
CA LEU A 10 -14.64 29.35 -24.31
C LEU A 10 -13.60 29.31 -23.17
N LEU A 11 -14.03 29.54 -21.92
CA LEU A 11 -13.27 29.06 -20.77
C LEU A 11 -13.32 27.53 -20.81
N ALA A 12 -12.21 26.91 -21.20
CA ALA A 12 -11.99 25.50 -20.91
C ALA A 12 -11.96 25.33 -19.39
N ALA A 13 -13.03 24.79 -18.81
CA ALA A 13 -13.03 24.28 -17.45
C ALA A 13 -12.06 23.09 -17.43
N MET A 14 -10.80 23.35 -17.06
CA MET A 14 -9.87 22.28 -16.74
C MET A 14 -10.46 21.53 -15.54
N PRO A 15 -10.59 20.19 -15.58
CA PRO A 15 -11.01 19.43 -14.42
C PRO A 15 -10.03 19.76 -13.30
N SER A 16 -10.56 20.26 -12.19
CA SER A 16 -9.78 20.49 -10.98
C SER A 16 -9.08 19.18 -10.63
N VAL A 17 -7.76 19.16 -10.70
CA VAL A 17 -6.96 18.09 -10.12
C VAL A 17 -7.27 18.14 -8.63
N TYR A 18 -8.12 17.23 -8.15
CA TYR A 18 -8.41 17.09 -6.74
C TYR A 18 -7.10 16.64 -6.08
N ALA A 19 -6.44 17.55 -5.39
CA ALA A 19 -5.28 17.21 -4.59
C ALA A 19 -5.76 16.33 -3.44
N ILE A 20 -5.25 15.09 -3.39
CA ILE A 20 -5.44 14.18 -2.26
C ILE A 20 -4.97 14.91 -1.00
N ASP A 21 -5.74 14.84 0.10
CA ASP A 21 -5.32 15.40 1.38
C ASP A 21 -3.95 14.81 1.77
N LYS A 22 -3.05 15.63 2.33
CA LYS A 22 -1.66 15.26 2.65
C LYS A 22 -1.50 14.02 3.53
N ASN A 23 -2.56 13.60 4.23
CA ASN A 23 -2.57 12.43 5.10
C ASN A 23 -3.16 11.18 4.43
N TRP A 24 -3.63 11.29 3.19
CA TRP A 24 -4.26 10.22 2.44
C TRP A 24 -3.36 9.75 1.31
N TRP A 25 -3.31 8.44 1.11
CA TRP A 25 -2.35 7.82 0.21
C TRP A 25 -3.05 6.87 -0.77
N PRO A 26 -2.82 7.01 -2.08
CA PRO A 26 -3.38 6.07 -3.06
C PRO A 26 -2.80 4.66 -2.93
N GLN A 27 -1.61 4.53 -2.34
CA GLN A 27 -0.88 3.28 -2.20
C GLN A 27 -0.25 3.19 -0.81
N VAL A 28 -0.38 2.04 -0.15
CA VAL A 28 0.15 1.83 1.20
C VAL A 28 0.75 0.43 1.40
N ASP A 29 1.78 0.36 2.23
CA ASP A 29 2.59 -0.83 2.54
C ASP A 29 2.76 -1.00 4.06
N CYS A 30 2.87 -2.24 4.55
CA CYS A 30 3.33 -2.52 5.92
C CYS A 30 4.80 -2.94 5.92
N TYR A 31 5.53 -2.45 6.92
CA TYR A 31 6.91 -2.80 7.20
C TYR A 31 7.02 -3.35 8.62
N VAL A 32 7.88 -4.35 8.83
CA VAL A 32 8.16 -4.97 10.13
C VAL A 32 9.63 -5.25 10.35
N GLY A 33 10.06 -5.15 11.59
CA GLY A 33 11.29 -5.71 12.12
C GLY A 33 10.98 -6.57 13.34
N ASN A 34 12.00 -7.10 14.04
CA ASN A 34 11.79 -7.91 15.25
C ASN A 34 10.74 -9.03 15.09
N VAL A 35 10.67 -9.69 13.93
CA VAL A 35 9.65 -10.73 13.66
C VAL A 35 9.93 -11.95 14.52
N MET A 36 8.89 -12.49 15.15
CA MET A 36 8.94 -13.64 16.04
C MET A 36 7.89 -14.70 15.69
N ILE A 37 8.21 -15.95 15.96
CA ILE A 37 7.25 -17.07 16.12
C ILE A 37 7.51 -17.65 17.51
N ASP A 38 6.47 -17.89 18.31
CA ASP A 38 6.60 -18.48 19.65
C ASP A 38 7.61 -17.75 20.57
N ASN A 39 7.62 -16.42 20.51
CA ASN A 39 8.58 -15.56 21.22
C ASN A 39 10.06 -15.77 20.84
N HIS A 40 10.35 -16.41 19.71
CA HIS A 40 11.68 -16.54 19.14
C HIS A 40 11.81 -15.71 17.87
N TYR A 41 12.88 -14.90 17.78
CA TYR A 41 13.18 -14.15 16.57
C TYR A 41 13.45 -15.10 15.39
N VAL A 42 12.79 -14.84 14.27
CA VAL A 42 12.92 -15.66 13.05
C VAL A 42 13.80 -15.01 11.98
N ASP A 43 14.06 -13.70 12.09
CA ASP A 43 15.02 -12.98 11.24
C ASP A 43 16.28 -12.61 12.04
N HIS A 44 17.44 -12.87 11.44
CA HIS A 44 18.73 -12.45 11.99
C HIS A 44 18.88 -10.93 11.94
N ASP A 45 18.40 -10.31 10.86
CA ASP A 45 18.39 -8.87 10.70
C ASP A 45 17.03 -8.32 11.10
N ARG A 46 17.02 -7.73 12.30
CA ARG A 46 15.83 -7.22 12.97
C ARG A 46 15.44 -5.80 12.54
N SER A 47 16.09 -5.26 11.51
CA SER A 47 15.73 -3.98 10.93
C SER A 47 14.33 -4.01 10.33
N LEU A 48 13.77 -2.81 10.15
CA LEU A 48 12.45 -2.66 9.58
C LEU A 48 12.49 -2.88 8.07
N LYS A 49 11.75 -3.88 7.59
CA LYS A 49 11.69 -4.32 6.19
C LYS A 49 10.26 -4.43 5.71
N TYR A 50 10.09 -4.33 4.41
CA TYR A 50 8.78 -4.52 3.80
C TYR A 50 8.32 -5.97 3.96
N ASP A 51 7.06 -6.16 4.37
CA ASP A 51 6.43 -7.48 4.47
C ASP A 51 5.11 -7.49 3.70
N TRP A 52 5.12 -8.20 2.58
CA TRP A 52 3.98 -8.26 1.68
C TRP A 52 2.81 -9.07 2.24
N GLN A 53 3.08 -10.06 3.10
CA GLN A 53 2.09 -10.96 3.68
C GLN A 53 1.30 -10.24 4.76
N LEU A 54 2.00 -9.47 5.59
CA LEU A 54 1.40 -8.54 6.52
C LEU A 54 0.61 -7.45 5.80
N THR A 55 1.18 -6.86 4.73
CA THR A 55 0.48 -5.85 3.92
C THR A 55 -0.82 -6.40 3.34
N TYR A 56 -0.79 -7.63 2.81
CA TYR A 56 -1.96 -8.33 2.26
C TYR A 56 -3.04 -8.49 3.33
N GLN A 57 -2.71 -9.13 4.45
CA GLN A 57 -3.65 -9.39 5.54
C GLN A 57 -4.20 -8.10 6.13
N THR A 58 -3.36 -7.09 6.35
CA THR A 58 -3.81 -5.78 6.86
C THR A 58 -4.81 -5.14 5.90
N CYS A 59 -4.58 -5.22 4.59
CA CYS A 59 -5.48 -4.69 3.57
C CYS A 59 -6.85 -5.38 3.60
N ILE A 60 -6.88 -6.71 3.50
CA ILE A 60 -8.14 -7.47 3.42
C ILE A 60 -8.93 -7.48 4.73
N ASN A 61 -8.26 -7.32 5.88
CA ASN A 61 -8.92 -7.32 7.18
C ASN A 61 -9.54 -5.95 7.54
N ASN A 62 -8.98 -4.85 7.01
CA ASN A 62 -9.37 -3.49 7.42
C ASN A 62 -10.17 -2.72 6.37
N PHE A 63 -10.17 -3.15 5.11
CA PHE A 63 -10.86 -2.45 4.04
C PHE A 63 -11.82 -3.35 3.30
N ALA A 64 -13.02 -2.82 3.07
CA ALA A 64 -13.96 -3.45 2.16
C ALA A 64 -13.47 -3.30 0.70
N PRO A 65 -13.79 -4.25 -0.20
CA PRO A 65 -13.27 -4.26 -1.58
C PRO A 65 -13.57 -3.01 -2.42
N GLN A 66 -14.59 -2.23 -2.04
CA GLN A 66 -14.94 -0.95 -2.68
C GLN A 66 -14.08 0.24 -2.21
N VAL A 67 -13.33 0.09 -1.11
CA VAL A 67 -12.46 1.14 -0.55
C VAL A 67 -11.03 0.92 -1.00
N ALA A 68 -10.52 -0.29 -0.77
CA ALA A 68 -9.17 -0.67 -1.16
C ALA A 68 -9.14 -2.12 -1.62
N ARG A 69 -8.15 -2.44 -2.44
CA ARG A 69 -7.83 -3.81 -2.82
C ARG A 69 -6.34 -4.04 -2.71
N TYR A 70 -5.96 -5.27 -2.43
CA TYR A 70 -4.57 -5.64 -2.60
C TYR A 70 -4.26 -5.87 -4.07
N ASP A 71 -3.20 -5.24 -4.56
CA ASP A 71 -2.78 -5.33 -5.96
C ASP A 71 -1.47 -6.12 -6.06
N HIS A 72 -1.57 -7.33 -6.63
CA HIS A 72 -0.44 -8.22 -6.89
C HIS A 72 0.43 -7.77 -8.09
N GLY A 73 -0.01 -6.76 -8.85
CA GLY A 73 0.58 -6.37 -10.13
C GLY A 73 0.81 -4.88 -10.35
N SER A 74 0.29 -3.98 -9.51
CA SER A 74 0.60 -2.54 -9.58
C SER A 74 2.00 -2.28 -9.02
N GLY A 75 3.00 -2.67 -9.80
CA GLY A 75 4.39 -2.40 -9.48
C GLY A 75 4.61 -0.90 -9.32
N ARG A 76 5.13 -0.50 -8.17
CA ARG A 76 6.21 0.49 -8.25
C ARG A 76 7.30 -0.16 -9.08
N VAL A 77 7.48 0.30 -10.31
CA VAL A 77 8.74 0.06 -11.01
C VAL A 77 9.80 0.81 -10.20
N ARG A 78 10.45 0.14 -9.25
CA ARG A 78 11.75 0.62 -8.80
C ARG A 78 12.67 0.37 -9.98
N TYR A 79 13.05 1.43 -10.69
CA TYR A 79 14.14 1.35 -11.65
C TYR A 79 15.33 0.68 -10.94
N PRO A 80 15.90 -0.39 -11.50
CA PRO A 80 17.07 -1.00 -10.91
C PRO A 80 18.15 0.07 -10.79
N LEU A 81 18.69 0.25 -9.58
CA LEU A 81 19.96 0.93 -9.39
C LEU A 81 20.99 0.05 -10.12
N ILE A 82 21.25 0.40 -11.38
CA ILE A 82 22.40 -0.01 -12.21
C ILE A 82 22.76 -1.52 -12.14
N SER A 83 22.35 -2.24 -13.19
CA SER A 83 22.90 -3.52 -13.72
C SER A 83 22.07 -4.82 -13.60
N GLU A 84 20.91 -4.84 -12.93
CA GLU A 84 20.02 -6.02 -12.94
C GLU A 84 18.67 -5.70 -13.61
N THR A 85 18.44 -6.21 -14.82
CA THR A 85 17.21 -6.07 -15.62
C THR A 85 16.04 -6.91 -15.10
N LYS A 86 15.84 -6.97 -13.77
CA LYS A 86 14.67 -7.63 -13.17
C LYS A 86 13.69 -6.57 -12.68
N LEU A 87 12.53 -6.48 -13.33
CA LEU A 87 11.38 -5.72 -12.81
C LEU A 87 10.97 -6.34 -11.48
N THR A 88 11.25 -5.65 -10.37
CA THR A 88 10.73 -6.02 -9.05
C THR A 88 9.33 -5.43 -8.92
N TYR A 89 8.33 -6.29 -8.94
CA TYR A 89 6.95 -5.92 -8.63
C TYR A 89 6.82 -5.83 -7.11
N PHE A 90 6.48 -4.65 -6.60
CA PHE A 90 6.05 -4.47 -5.22
C PHE A 90 4.53 -4.58 -5.17
N VAL A 91 4.01 -5.31 -4.19
CA VAL A 91 2.59 -5.61 -4.03
C VAL A 91 2.04 -4.80 -2.85
N GLN A 92 0.88 -4.16 -3.00
CA GLN A 92 0.49 -3.10 -2.07
C GLN A 92 -1.02 -3.03 -1.92
N CYS A 93 -1.49 -2.41 -0.84
CA CYS A 93 -2.90 -2.06 -0.71
C CYS A 93 -3.13 -0.74 -1.47
N VAL A 94 -4.01 -0.77 -2.47
CA VAL A 94 -4.32 0.40 -3.31
C VAL A 94 -5.75 0.87 -3.05
N ALA A 95 -5.91 2.18 -2.95
CA ALA A 95 -7.23 2.80 -2.91
C ALA A 95 -7.95 2.57 -4.24
N ILE A 96 -9.23 2.20 -4.19
CA ILE A 96 -10.07 2.10 -5.40
C ILE A 96 -10.35 3.49 -5.96
N ASN A 97 -10.65 4.46 -5.08
CA ASN A 97 -10.75 5.86 -5.44
C ASN A 97 -9.45 6.57 -5.08
N THR A 98 -8.60 6.81 -6.08
CA THR A 98 -7.31 7.47 -5.90
C THR A 98 -7.44 8.94 -5.51
N ASP A 99 -8.57 9.61 -5.80
CA ASP A 99 -8.79 11.01 -5.42
C ASP A 99 -9.09 11.16 -3.91
N VAL A 100 -9.48 10.07 -3.26
CA VAL A 100 -9.70 9.99 -1.81
C VAL A 100 -8.48 9.38 -1.12
N GLY A 101 -7.97 8.25 -1.61
CA GLY A 101 -6.85 7.52 -1.01
C GLY A 101 -7.24 6.68 0.21
N ILE A 102 -6.23 6.24 0.95
CA ILE A 102 -6.33 5.55 2.25
C ILE A 102 -5.73 6.47 3.31
N ASP A 103 -6.45 6.67 4.41
CA ASP A 103 -5.95 7.41 5.58
C ASP A 103 -4.65 6.76 6.11
N GLY A 104 -3.56 7.51 6.05
CA GLY A 104 -2.22 7.05 6.42
C GLY A 104 -2.04 6.84 7.92
N GLU A 105 -2.70 7.63 8.78
CA GLU A 105 -2.64 7.42 10.23
C GLU A 105 -3.41 6.15 10.60
N LYS A 106 -4.58 5.95 9.97
CA LYS A 106 -5.33 4.70 10.11
C LYS A 106 -4.50 3.51 9.64
N TRP A 107 -3.91 3.60 8.45
CA TRP A 107 -3.07 2.52 7.91
C TRP A 107 -1.88 2.19 8.81
N TRP A 108 -1.17 3.21 9.31
CA TRP A 108 -0.09 3.04 10.27
C TRP A 108 -0.54 2.25 11.51
N LYS A 109 -1.69 2.62 12.07
CA LYS A 109 -2.26 1.94 13.23
C LYS A 109 -2.65 0.50 12.90
N ASP A 110 -3.33 0.27 11.78
CA ASP A 110 -3.78 -1.04 11.35
C ASP A 110 -2.58 -2.00 11.14
N CYS A 111 -1.50 -1.55 10.48
CA CYS A 111 -0.28 -2.36 10.34
C CYS A 111 0.32 -2.75 11.69
N LYS A 112 0.37 -1.81 12.64
CA LYS A 112 0.93 -2.08 13.98
C LYS A 112 0.08 -3.07 14.77
N THR A 113 -1.24 -2.90 14.71
CA THR A 113 -2.17 -3.81 15.37
C THR A 113 -2.09 -5.20 14.74
N GLN A 114 -2.15 -5.32 13.41
CA GLN A 114 -2.03 -6.60 12.73
C GLN A 114 -0.69 -7.29 13.01
N ALA A 115 0.41 -6.54 13.08
CA ALA A 115 1.73 -7.09 13.40
C ALA A 115 1.81 -7.62 14.85
N GLN A 116 1.08 -7.00 15.78
CA GLN A 116 1.03 -7.43 17.19
C GLN A 116 0.09 -8.63 17.39
N ASP A 117 -1.08 -8.60 16.76
CA ASP A 117 -2.09 -9.67 16.82
C ASP A 117 -1.64 -10.92 16.05
N GLY A 118 -0.84 -10.69 15.02
CA GLY A 118 -0.10 -11.68 14.27
C GLY A 118 -0.60 -11.86 12.84
N TRP A 119 0.27 -12.40 11.99
CA TRP A 119 -0.02 -12.71 10.59
C TRP A 119 0.60 -14.05 10.19
N TYR A 120 0.20 -14.56 9.03
CA TYR A 120 0.67 -15.85 8.52
C TYR A 120 1.24 -15.75 7.12
N ASP A 121 1.81 -16.84 6.64
CA ASP A 121 2.17 -16.98 5.24
C ASP A 121 0.94 -16.88 4.33
N VAL A 122 1.16 -16.41 3.10
CA VAL A 122 0.15 -16.30 2.06
C VAL A 122 0.67 -17.04 0.83
N ASP A 123 -0.15 -17.91 0.25
CA ASP A 123 0.20 -18.54 -1.03
C ASP A 123 0.19 -17.48 -2.14
N PRO A 124 1.33 -17.17 -2.78
CA PRO A 124 1.41 -16.10 -3.78
C PRO A 124 0.63 -16.40 -5.08
N LYS A 125 0.15 -17.63 -5.29
CA LYS A 125 -0.66 -18.01 -6.45
C LYS A 125 -2.15 -17.92 -6.18
N THR A 126 -2.58 -18.29 -4.97
CA THR A 126 -4.00 -18.43 -4.63
C THR A 126 -4.49 -17.37 -3.66
N ASN A 127 -3.58 -16.63 -3.02
CA ASN A 127 -3.83 -15.65 -1.96
C ASN A 127 -4.48 -16.25 -0.71
N ASN A 128 -4.45 -17.57 -0.57
CA ASN A 128 -4.92 -18.22 0.62
C ASN A 128 -3.91 -18.05 1.76
N ILE A 129 -4.42 -17.76 2.96
CA ILE A 129 -3.62 -17.76 4.17
C ILE A 129 -3.23 -19.21 4.51
N VAL A 130 -1.94 -19.44 4.75
CA VAL A 130 -1.35 -20.74 5.06
C VAL A 130 -1.01 -20.79 6.54
N ILE A 131 -1.73 -21.63 7.29
CA ILE A 131 -1.54 -21.80 8.74
C ILE A 131 -0.87 -23.15 9.00
N ASN A 132 0.46 -23.15 9.09
CA ASN A 132 1.29 -24.34 9.36
C ASN A 132 2.28 -24.13 10.54
N HIS A 133 2.29 -22.94 11.13
CA HIS A 133 3.03 -22.57 12.33
C HIS A 133 2.20 -21.54 13.13
N ASN A 134 2.64 -21.20 14.35
CA ASN A 134 2.02 -20.13 15.14
C ASN A 134 2.26 -18.77 14.50
N ALA A 135 1.31 -17.83 14.61
CA ALA A 135 1.40 -16.54 13.92
C ALA A 135 2.77 -15.86 14.06
N TYR A 136 3.23 -15.25 12.98
CA TYR A 136 4.27 -14.23 13.05
C TYR A 136 3.76 -13.09 13.93
N THR A 137 4.61 -12.57 14.81
CA THR A 137 4.33 -11.37 15.60
C THR A 137 5.49 -10.42 15.53
N SER A 138 5.24 -9.13 15.75
CA SER A 138 6.28 -8.11 15.80
C SER A 138 5.92 -6.97 16.74
N THR A 139 6.93 -6.49 17.45
CA THR A 139 6.86 -5.26 18.27
C THR A 139 7.31 -4.00 17.52
N LEU A 140 7.84 -4.16 16.31
CA LEU A 140 8.37 -3.08 15.47
C LEU A 140 7.70 -3.14 14.10
N ALA A 141 6.69 -2.31 13.91
CA ALA A 141 5.93 -2.23 12.67
C ALA A 141 5.62 -0.78 12.30
N GLU A 142 5.53 -0.50 11.00
CA GLU A 142 5.20 0.79 10.42
C GLU A 142 4.29 0.62 9.20
N GLY A 143 3.25 1.43 9.09
CA GLY A 143 2.53 1.62 7.82
C GLY A 143 3.17 2.75 7.03
N ARG A 144 3.34 2.58 5.72
CA ARG A 144 3.89 3.61 4.84
C ARG A 144 2.93 3.90 3.71
N GLY A 145 2.79 5.18 3.38
CA GLY A 145 1.94 5.66 2.31
C GLY A 145 2.74 6.38 1.24
N TYR A 146 2.23 6.34 0.01
CA TYR A 146 2.94 6.83 -1.17
C TYR A 146 1.96 7.50 -2.14
N GLY A 147 2.31 8.69 -2.60
CA GLY A 147 1.59 9.44 -3.63
C GLY A 147 2.09 9.16 -5.05
N TYR A 148 1.38 9.71 -6.03
CA TYR A 148 1.84 9.81 -7.42
C TYR A 148 2.69 11.06 -7.64
#